data_AF-A0A0K1EZY6-F1
#
_entry.id   AF-A0A0K1EZY6-F1
#
_cell.length_a   1.000
_cell.length_b   1.000
_cell.length_c   1.000
_cell.angle_alpha   90.00
_cell.angle_beta   90.00
_cell.angle_gamma   90.00
#
_symmetry.space_group_name_H-M   'P 1'
#
loop_
_entity.id
_entity.type
_entity.pdbx_description
1 polymer ?
#
loop_
_entity_poly.entity_id
_entity_poly.type
_entity_poly.pdbx_seq_one_letter_code
_entity_poly.pdbx_strand_id
1 'polypeptide(L)'
;MIRHTTEDDMRRVLADAVRSECDGIESDFKRVWGSYKVTGKSRRGYDETVNAYLASISDGRVSAEYRAKPEAKEIQAAVWLSSGGDPVRFNRESSAPGSKNPDLTIDGKLWEVKRIETSSLAKAKKRVGSGLSQSQRVIVDLSLETLEKDDEKALVGFVSRLRDVRGLIVLHHRYMERVK
;
A
#
# COMPACT_ATOMS: atom_id res chain seq x y z
N MET A 1 -36.88 -6.20 -15.34
CA MET A 1 -36.57 -6.48 -13.92
C MET A 1 -35.17 -5.92 -13.66
N ILE A 2 -35.09 -4.69 -13.18
CA ILE A 2 -33.80 -4.05 -12.85
C ILE A 2 -33.38 -4.64 -11.50
N ARG A 3 -32.28 -5.39 -11.46
CA ARG A 3 -31.70 -5.84 -10.19
C ARG A 3 -31.21 -4.59 -9.45
N HIS A 4 -31.82 -4.28 -8.32
CA HIS A 4 -31.26 -3.30 -7.40
C HIS A 4 -30.01 -3.94 -6.77
N THR A 5 -28.84 -3.55 -7.26
CA THR A 5 -27.56 -3.87 -6.61
C THR A 5 -27.59 -3.24 -5.21
N THR A 6 -27.47 -4.07 -4.18
CA THR A 6 -27.41 -3.57 -2.80
C THR A 6 -26.06 -2.92 -2.53
N GLU A 7 -25.97 -2.11 -1.48
CA GLU A 7 -24.69 -1.52 -1.07
C GLU A 7 -23.64 -2.63 -0.84
N ASP A 8 -24.02 -3.70 -0.15
CA ASP A 8 -23.15 -4.86 0.11
C ASP A 8 -22.66 -5.55 -1.16
N ASP A 9 -23.51 -5.62 -2.20
CA ASP A 9 -23.09 -6.16 -3.50
C ASP A 9 -22.02 -5.28 -4.15
N MET A 10 -22.15 -3.95 -4.04
CA MET A 10 -21.12 -3.03 -4.53
C MET A 10 -19.82 -3.19 -3.73
N ARG A 11 -19.88 -3.26 -2.40
CA ARG A 11 -18.70 -3.47 -1.53
C ARG A 11 -17.94 -4.73 -1.94
N ARG A 12 -18.66 -5.82 -2.22
CA ARG A 12 -18.07 -7.10 -2.70
C ARG A 12 -17.41 -6.96 -4.05
N VAL A 13 -18.10 -6.37 -5.03
CA VAL A 13 -17.55 -6.16 -6.38
C VAL A 13 -16.28 -5.32 -6.34
N LEU A 14 -16.24 -4.27 -5.52
CA LEU A 14 -15.06 -3.43 -5.34
C LEU A 14 -13.92 -4.21 -4.70
N ALA A 15 -14.18 -4.95 -3.61
CA ALA A 15 -13.16 -5.77 -2.96
C ALA A 15 -12.58 -6.85 -3.91
N ASP A 16 -13.42 -7.45 -4.76
CA ASP A 16 -12.97 -8.43 -5.76
C ASP A 16 -12.12 -7.80 -6.87
N ALA A 17 -12.47 -6.58 -7.31
CA ALA A 17 -11.64 -5.82 -8.24
C ALA A 17 -10.26 -5.51 -7.64
N VAL A 18 -10.22 -5.12 -6.36
CA VAL A 18 -8.96 -4.87 -5.64
C VAL A 18 -8.10 -6.12 -5.56
N ARG A 19 -8.70 -7.27 -5.22
CA ARG A 19 -7.99 -8.56 -5.18
C ARG A 19 -7.47 -8.95 -6.55
N SER A 20 -8.30 -8.85 -7.58
CA SER A 20 -7.93 -9.19 -8.95
C SER A 20 -6.77 -8.34 -9.48
N GLU A 21 -6.76 -7.04 -9.21
CA GLU A 21 -5.64 -6.17 -9.56
C GLU A 21 -4.37 -6.55 -8.77
N CYS A 22 -4.49 -6.83 -7.47
CA CYS A 22 -3.38 -7.26 -6.64
C CYS A 22 -2.78 -8.60 -7.12
N ASP A 23 -3.61 -9.56 -7.53
CA ASP A 23 -3.17 -10.85 -8.08
C ASP A 23 -2.44 -10.69 -9.42
N GLY A 24 -2.92 -9.77 -10.27
CA GLY A 24 -2.23 -9.38 -11.50
C GLY A 24 -0.83 -8.83 -11.20
N ILE A 25 -0.74 -7.89 -10.27
CA ILE A 25 0.53 -7.31 -9.83
C ILE A 25 1.46 -8.38 -9.24
N GLU A 26 0.96 -9.30 -8.41
CA GLU A 26 1.75 -10.39 -7.83
C GLU A 26 2.32 -11.32 -8.91
N SER A 27 1.49 -11.72 -9.88
CA SER A 27 1.90 -12.55 -11.00
C SER A 27 3.00 -11.88 -11.84
N ASP A 28 2.80 -10.60 -12.16
CA ASP A 28 3.73 -9.81 -12.97
C ASP A 28 5.04 -9.57 -12.22
N PHE A 29 4.95 -9.17 -10.95
CA PHE A 29 6.10 -8.88 -10.12
C PHE A 29 6.95 -10.13 -9.85
N LYS A 30 6.33 -11.31 -9.71
CA LYS A 30 7.05 -12.59 -9.61
C LYS A 30 7.92 -12.85 -10.85
N ARG A 31 7.43 -12.54 -12.05
CA ARG A 31 8.21 -12.67 -13.31
C ARG A 31 9.34 -11.64 -13.34
N VAL A 32 9.05 -10.39 -13.01
CA VAL A 32 10.03 -9.29 -12.92
C VAL A 32 11.16 -9.62 -11.94
N TRP A 33 10.81 -10.15 -10.76
CA TRP A 33 11.78 -10.57 -9.75
C TRP A 33 12.62 -11.77 -10.20
N GLY A 34 12.02 -12.67 -10.98
CA GLY A 34 12.73 -13.74 -11.69
C GLY A 34 13.81 -13.18 -12.64
N SER A 35 13.43 -12.24 -13.50
CA SER A 35 14.35 -11.55 -14.42
C SER A 35 15.48 -10.84 -13.67
N TYR A 36 15.17 -10.12 -12.59
CA TYR A 36 16.17 -9.48 -11.73
C TYR A 36 17.22 -10.48 -11.22
N LYS A 37 16.80 -11.67 -10.77
CA LYS A 37 17.74 -12.69 -10.28
C LYS A 37 18.71 -13.16 -11.37
N VAL A 38 18.27 -13.25 -12.62
CA VAL A 38 19.11 -13.64 -13.78
C VAL A 38 20.20 -12.61 -14.06
N THR A 39 19.97 -11.32 -13.73
CA THR A 39 20.98 -10.25 -13.88
C THR A 39 22.13 -10.32 -12.86
N GLY A 40 22.24 -11.39 -12.07
CA GLY A 40 23.19 -11.50 -10.96
C GLY A 40 22.85 -10.58 -9.78
N LYS A 41 21.59 -10.13 -9.68
CA LYS A 41 21.12 -9.15 -8.69
C LYS A 41 21.91 -7.83 -8.71
N SER A 42 22.39 -7.42 -9.89
CA SER A 42 23.15 -6.17 -10.04
C SER A 42 22.26 -4.94 -9.86
N ARG A 43 22.86 -3.77 -9.56
CA ARG A 43 22.09 -2.52 -9.46
C ARG A 43 21.44 -2.16 -10.80
N ARG A 44 22.21 -2.24 -11.89
CA ARG A 44 21.71 -2.03 -13.24
C ARG A 44 20.55 -2.97 -13.57
N GLY A 45 20.67 -4.25 -13.23
CA GLY A 45 19.59 -5.21 -13.43
C GLY A 45 18.34 -4.91 -12.61
N TYR A 46 18.47 -4.41 -11.38
CA TYR A 46 17.32 -3.95 -10.59
C TYR A 46 16.61 -2.78 -11.27
N ASP A 47 17.38 -1.82 -11.80
CA ASP A 47 16.83 -0.67 -12.51
C ASP A 47 16.12 -1.09 -13.81
N GLU A 48 16.75 -1.97 -14.60
CA GLU A 48 16.25 -2.50 -15.87
C GLU A 48 15.05 -3.45 -15.73
N THR A 49 14.81 -4.03 -14.55
CA THR A 49 13.67 -4.94 -14.33
C THR A 49 12.65 -4.40 -13.33
N VAL A 50 13.04 -4.16 -12.07
CA VAL A 50 12.11 -3.80 -11.00
C VAL A 50 11.64 -2.36 -11.16
N ASN A 51 12.57 -1.40 -11.29
CA ASN A 51 12.20 0.00 -11.49
C ASN A 51 11.52 0.22 -12.85
N ALA A 52 11.96 -0.47 -13.90
CA ALA A 52 11.28 -0.42 -15.20
C ALA A 52 9.81 -0.88 -15.11
N TYR A 53 9.53 -1.97 -14.40
CA TYR A 53 8.15 -2.43 -14.18
C TYR A 53 7.35 -1.42 -13.38
N LEU A 54 7.86 -0.96 -12.23
CA LEU A 54 7.17 0.02 -11.38
C LEU A 54 6.85 1.30 -12.16
N ALA A 55 7.80 1.80 -12.95
CA ALA A 55 7.60 2.94 -13.82
C ALA A 55 6.51 2.67 -14.87
N SER A 56 6.49 1.49 -15.49
CA SER A 56 5.54 1.16 -16.56
C SER A 56 4.07 1.15 -16.10
N ILE A 57 3.81 0.77 -14.84
CA ILE A 57 2.45 0.68 -14.28
C ILE A 57 2.01 1.96 -13.54
N SER A 58 2.87 2.98 -13.50
CA SER A 58 2.64 4.23 -12.75
C SER A 58 2.96 5.49 -13.54
N ASP A 59 3.13 5.38 -14.86
CA ASP A 59 3.60 6.47 -15.73
C ASP A 59 4.89 7.14 -15.20
N GLY A 60 5.81 6.33 -14.70
CA GLY A 60 7.12 6.77 -14.17
C GLY A 60 7.09 7.39 -12.77
N ARG A 61 5.96 7.36 -12.06
CA ARG A 61 5.82 8.02 -10.75
C ARG A 61 6.20 7.15 -9.56
N VAL A 62 6.22 5.83 -9.73
CA VAL A 62 6.63 4.87 -8.71
C VAL A 62 8.04 4.34 -9.01
N SER A 63 8.89 4.36 -8.00
CA SER A 63 10.26 3.82 -8.05
C SER A 63 10.60 3.07 -6.76
N ALA A 64 11.76 2.42 -6.74
CA ALA A 64 12.24 1.66 -5.62
C ALA A 64 13.75 1.83 -5.42
N GLU A 65 14.15 1.88 -4.15
CA GLU A 65 15.56 1.75 -3.80
C GLU A 65 16.13 0.41 -4.23
N TYR A 66 17.41 0.41 -4.61
CA TYR A 66 18.10 -0.83 -4.94
C TYR A 66 17.97 -1.85 -3.81
N ARG A 67 17.41 -3.02 -4.14
CA ARG A 67 17.08 -4.14 -3.24
C ARG A 67 15.87 -3.94 -2.32
N ALA A 68 15.04 -2.92 -2.52
CA ALA A 68 13.70 -2.94 -1.94
C ALA A 68 12.92 -4.16 -2.46
N LYS A 69 12.02 -4.68 -1.63
CA LYS A 69 11.22 -5.88 -1.92
C LYS A 69 9.73 -5.59 -1.71
N PRO A 70 9.16 -4.70 -2.52
CA PRO A 70 7.76 -4.33 -2.34
C PRO A 70 6.84 -5.54 -2.54
N GLU A 71 5.82 -5.66 -1.70
CA GLU A 71 4.76 -6.65 -1.87
C GLU A 71 3.69 -6.14 -2.84
N ALA A 72 2.95 -7.03 -3.53
CA ALA A 72 1.96 -6.63 -4.53
C ALA A 72 0.91 -5.63 -4.00
N LYS A 73 0.45 -5.80 -2.76
CA LYS A 73 -0.48 -4.87 -2.11
C LYS A 73 0.11 -3.48 -1.89
N GLU A 74 1.42 -3.39 -1.66
CA GLU A 74 2.13 -2.12 -1.47
C GLU A 74 2.38 -1.45 -2.81
N ILE A 75 2.69 -2.23 -3.85
CA ILE A 75 2.77 -1.76 -5.25
C ILE A 75 1.42 -1.17 -5.68
N GLN A 76 0.32 -1.88 -5.45
CA GLN A 76 -1.03 -1.40 -5.74
C GLN A 76 -1.32 -0.06 -5.03
N ALA A 77 -1.04 0.02 -3.73
CA ALA A 77 -1.21 1.25 -2.96
C ALA A 77 -0.33 2.40 -3.50
N ALA A 78 0.94 2.14 -3.81
CA ALA A 78 1.87 3.12 -4.35
C ALA A 78 1.41 3.66 -5.72
N VAL A 79 0.90 2.79 -6.60
CA VAL A 79 0.35 3.19 -7.90
C VAL A 79 -0.84 4.12 -7.70
N TRP A 80 -1.82 3.75 -6.87
CA TRP A 80 -2.98 4.59 -6.61
C TRP A 80 -2.62 5.93 -5.97
N LEU A 81 -1.67 5.95 -5.02
CA LEU A 81 -1.17 7.18 -4.40
C LEU A 81 -0.49 8.10 -5.43
N SER A 82 0.27 7.53 -6.36
CA SER A 82 1.02 8.28 -7.37
C SER A 82 0.11 8.98 -8.39
N SER A 83 -1.11 8.49 -8.59
CA SER A 83 -2.14 9.16 -9.40
C SER A 83 -2.52 10.55 -8.87
N GLY A 84 -2.27 10.80 -7.58
CA GLY A 84 -2.42 12.12 -6.94
C GLY A 84 -1.35 13.14 -7.30
N GLY A 85 -0.33 12.75 -8.08
CA GLY A 85 0.72 13.63 -8.61
C GLY A 85 2.06 13.54 -7.87
N ASP A 86 2.08 13.04 -6.64
CA ASP A 86 3.32 12.91 -5.87
C ASP A 86 4.10 11.63 -6.26
N PRO A 87 5.40 11.73 -6.55
CA PRO A 87 6.24 10.54 -6.74
C PRO A 87 6.29 9.70 -5.46
N VAL A 88 6.25 8.38 -5.64
CA VAL A 88 6.31 7.40 -4.54
C VAL A 88 7.57 6.55 -4.73
N ARG A 89 8.35 6.38 -3.66
CA ARG A 89 9.56 5.56 -3.67
C ARG A 89 9.50 4.48 -2.59
N PHE A 90 9.66 3.22 -2.96
CA PHE A 90 9.85 2.14 -2.00
C PHE A 90 11.21 2.22 -1.34
N ASN A 91 11.24 2.13 -0.01
CA ASN A 91 12.48 2.12 0.75
C ASN A 91 13.06 0.71 0.80
N ARG A 92 14.38 0.60 0.89
CA ARG A 92 15.03 -0.68 1.12
C ARG A 92 14.74 -1.17 2.55
N GLU A 93 14.53 -2.47 2.71
CA GLU A 93 14.47 -3.12 4.03
C GLU A 93 15.71 -2.77 4.88
N SER A 94 15.51 -2.59 6.18
CA SER A 94 16.62 -2.38 7.11
C SER A 94 17.51 -3.61 7.19
N SER A 95 18.82 -3.40 7.23
CA SER A 95 19.80 -4.47 7.48
C SER A 95 20.12 -4.64 8.96
N ALA A 96 19.58 -3.78 9.84
CA ALA A 96 19.83 -3.84 11.28
C ALA A 96 18.80 -4.76 11.98
N PRO A 97 19.25 -5.74 12.78
CA PRO A 97 18.35 -6.60 13.54
C PRO A 97 17.38 -5.79 14.41
N GLY A 98 16.08 -6.09 14.32
CA GLY A 98 15.04 -5.42 15.09
C GLY A 98 14.62 -4.03 14.58
N SER A 99 15.27 -3.51 13.53
CA SER A 99 14.87 -2.28 12.85
C SER A 99 14.08 -2.63 11.58
N LYS A 100 13.00 -1.91 11.32
CA LYS A 100 12.28 -1.94 10.05
C LYS A 100 12.26 -0.54 9.48
N ASN A 101 12.59 -0.42 8.20
CA ASN A 101 12.42 0.83 7.48
C ASN A 101 10.96 0.92 7.04
N PRO A 102 10.34 2.11 7.11
CA PRO A 102 8.99 2.33 6.57
C PRO A 102 8.93 1.95 5.10
N ASP A 103 7.78 1.46 4.65
CA ASP A 103 7.61 0.92 3.29
C ASP A 103 7.94 1.96 2.19
N LEU A 104 7.52 3.22 2.38
CA LEU A 104 7.51 4.25 1.35
C LEU A 104 8.16 5.57 1.77
N THR A 105 8.66 6.31 0.78
CA THR A 105 8.96 7.75 0.85
C THR A 105 8.07 8.49 -0.15
N ILE A 106 7.31 9.48 0.33
CA ILE A 106 6.43 10.35 -0.47
C ILE A 106 6.72 11.79 -0.05
N ASP A 107 7.12 12.65 -1.00
CA ASP A 107 7.50 14.05 -0.71
C ASP A 107 8.53 14.15 0.44
N GLY A 108 9.58 13.32 0.38
CA GLY A 108 10.65 13.25 1.39
C GLY A 108 10.21 12.73 2.78
N LYS A 109 8.95 12.34 2.96
CA LYS A 109 8.41 11.85 4.23
C LYS A 109 8.30 10.32 4.19
N LEU A 110 8.66 9.67 5.29
CA LEU A 110 8.54 8.22 5.44
C LEU A 110 7.10 7.81 5.79
N TRP A 111 6.58 6.79 5.13
CA TRP A 111 5.22 6.27 5.30
C TRP A 111 5.23 4.75 5.43
N GLU A 112 4.41 4.25 6.34
CA GLU A 112 4.10 2.82 6.48
C GLU A 112 2.75 2.51 5.84
N VAL A 113 2.63 1.44 5.07
CA VAL A 113 1.37 0.97 4.48
C VAL A 113 0.77 -0.14 5.34
N LYS A 114 -0.52 -0.03 5.65
CA LYS A 114 -1.28 -1.05 6.39
C LYS A 114 -2.63 -1.31 5.74
N ARG A 115 -2.68 -2.33 4.89
CA ARG A 115 -3.95 -2.91 4.40
C ARG A 115 -4.68 -3.65 5.51
N ILE A 116 -5.97 -3.34 5.65
CA ILE A 116 -6.88 -3.94 6.61
C ILE A 116 -7.61 -5.11 5.95
N GLU A 117 -7.23 -6.31 6.39
CA GLU A 117 -7.70 -7.59 5.84
C GLU A 117 -8.60 -8.33 6.85
N THR A 118 -9.09 -7.62 7.89
CA THR A 118 -9.82 -8.19 9.01
C THR A 118 -11.11 -7.42 9.26
N SER A 119 -12.18 -8.16 9.54
CA SER A 119 -13.47 -7.59 9.97
C SER A 119 -13.52 -7.19 11.44
N SER A 120 -12.41 -7.29 12.19
CA SER A 120 -12.36 -6.92 13.60
C SER A 120 -11.67 -5.57 13.79
N LEU A 121 -12.42 -4.57 14.26
CA LEU A 121 -11.88 -3.25 14.61
C LEU A 121 -10.70 -3.34 15.59
N ALA A 122 -10.77 -4.22 16.59
CA ALA A 122 -9.68 -4.40 17.56
C ALA A 122 -8.39 -4.90 16.88
N LYS A 123 -8.50 -5.86 15.97
CA LYS A 123 -7.34 -6.36 15.19
C LYS A 123 -6.81 -5.29 14.24
N ALA A 124 -7.70 -4.52 13.60
CA ALA A 124 -7.32 -3.42 12.72
C ALA A 124 -6.54 -2.33 13.48
N LYS A 125 -7.04 -1.89 14.64
CA LYS A 125 -6.33 -0.93 15.52
C LYS A 125 -4.95 -1.42 15.92
N LYS A 126 -4.83 -2.70 16.31
CA LYS A 126 -3.54 -3.33 16.65
C LYS A 126 -2.59 -3.29 15.45
N ARG A 127 -3.06 -3.66 14.25
CA ARG A 127 -2.26 -3.69 13.03
C ARG A 127 -1.72 -2.31 12.65
N VAL A 128 -2.57 -1.27 12.72
CA VAL A 128 -2.13 0.11 12.47
C VAL A 128 -1.16 0.59 13.55
N GLY A 129 -1.43 0.29 14.83
CA GLY A 129 -0.52 0.62 15.94
C GLY A 129 0.89 0.02 15.77
N SER A 130 1.00 -1.21 15.29
CA SER A 130 2.30 -1.84 14.96
C SER A 130 2.98 -1.22 13.73
N GLY A 131 2.24 -0.56 12.84
CA GLY A 131 2.83 0.25 11.77
C GLY A 131 3.39 1.57 12.32
N LEU A 132 2.70 2.18 13.28
CA LEU A 132 3.10 3.45 13.87
C LEU A 132 4.38 3.38 14.72
N SER A 133 4.77 2.19 15.18
CA SER A 133 6.10 2.00 15.78
C SER A 133 7.24 2.09 14.77
N GLN A 134 6.95 2.02 13.47
CA GLN A 134 7.93 2.08 12.38
C GLN A 134 7.97 3.47 11.73
N SER A 135 6.82 4.13 11.59
CA SER A 135 6.73 5.51 11.11
C SER A 135 5.66 6.32 11.85
N GLN A 136 5.92 7.61 12.05
CA GLN A 136 4.89 8.54 12.53
C GLN A 136 3.82 8.85 11.47
N ARG A 137 3.96 8.35 10.24
CA ARG A 137 2.96 8.51 9.17
C ARG A 137 2.53 7.16 8.63
N VAL A 138 1.21 7.01 8.46
CA VAL A 138 0.63 5.73 8.04
C VAL A 138 -0.39 5.95 6.93
N ILE A 139 -0.37 5.01 5.97
CA ILE A 139 -1.40 4.82 4.98
C ILE A 139 -2.26 3.64 5.46
N VAL A 140 -3.53 3.92 5.79
CA VAL A 140 -4.51 2.90 6.15
C VAL A 140 -5.29 2.53 4.90
N ASP A 141 -5.06 1.31 4.40
CA ASP A 141 -5.72 0.82 3.19
C ASP A 141 -6.94 -0.03 3.56
N LEU A 142 -8.12 0.55 3.30
CA LEU A 142 -9.45 0.02 3.54
C LEU A 142 -10.10 -0.52 2.25
N SER A 143 -9.36 -0.62 1.14
CA SER A 143 -9.89 -0.97 -0.17
C SER A 143 -10.52 -2.37 -0.26
N LEU A 144 -10.25 -3.26 0.69
CA LEU A 144 -10.89 -4.59 0.76
C LEU A 144 -12.26 -4.58 1.46
N GLU A 145 -12.67 -3.45 2.02
CA GLU A 145 -14.01 -3.26 2.61
C GLU A 145 -14.37 -4.32 3.67
N THR A 146 -13.36 -4.79 4.40
CA THR A 146 -13.51 -5.90 5.37
C THR A 146 -14.17 -5.48 6.67
N LEU A 147 -14.08 -4.19 7.04
CA LEU A 147 -14.76 -3.60 8.18
C LEU A 147 -16.13 -3.06 7.73
N GLU A 148 -17.06 -2.96 8.68
CA GLU A 148 -18.28 -2.18 8.48
C GLU A 148 -17.96 -0.67 8.47
N LYS A 149 -18.81 0.13 7.83
CA LYS A 149 -18.60 1.58 7.67
C LYS A 149 -18.35 2.31 8.99
N ASP A 150 -19.05 1.94 10.06
CA ASP A 150 -18.86 2.59 11.37
C ASP A 150 -17.56 2.16 12.05
N ASP A 151 -17.10 0.93 11.81
CA ASP A 151 -15.79 0.46 12.25
C ASP A 151 -14.66 1.12 11.46
N GLU A 152 -14.82 1.33 10.15
CA GLU A 152 -13.87 2.11 9.33
C GLU A 152 -13.71 3.53 9.90
N LYS A 153 -14.82 4.24 10.15
CA LYS A 153 -14.80 5.57 10.78
C LYS A 153 -14.17 5.53 12.16
N ALA A 154 -14.49 4.52 12.98
CA ALA A 154 -13.94 4.37 14.32
C ALA A 154 -12.42 4.11 14.29
N LEU A 155 -11.92 3.38 13.29
CA LEU A 155 -10.49 3.17 13.07
C LEU A 155 -9.80 4.47 12.64
N VAL A 156 -10.30 5.15 11.61
CA VAL A 156 -9.73 6.42 11.13
C VAL A 156 -9.71 7.47 12.24
N GLY A 157 -10.82 7.61 12.97
CA GLY A 157 -10.93 8.52 14.11
C GLY A 157 -10.03 8.12 15.29
N PHE A 158 -9.78 6.83 15.50
CA PHE A 158 -8.78 6.40 16.49
C PHE A 158 -7.38 6.85 16.08
N VAL A 159 -6.97 6.57 14.84
CA VAL A 159 -5.61 6.86 14.35
C VAL A 159 -5.34 8.38 14.29
N SER A 160 -6.30 9.17 13.81
CA SER A 160 -6.12 10.63 13.69
C SER A 160 -5.89 11.33 15.03
N ARG A 161 -6.48 10.79 16.11
CA ARG A 161 -6.36 11.28 17.49
C ARG A 161 -5.08 10.84 18.21
N LEU A 162 -4.31 9.91 17.64
CA LEU A 162 -3.03 9.53 18.22
C LEU A 162 -2.05 10.70 18.11
N ARG A 163 -1.48 11.10 19.26
CA ARG A 163 -0.61 12.28 19.39
C ARG A 163 0.63 12.21 18.50
N ASP A 164 1.19 11.02 18.35
CA ASP A 164 2.46 10.81 17.64
C ASP A 164 2.27 10.62 16.14
N VAL A 165 1.03 10.55 15.65
CA VAL A 165 0.75 10.48 14.21
C VAL A 165 0.91 11.86 13.58
N ARG A 166 1.83 11.96 12.63
CA ARG A 166 2.19 13.17 11.87
C ARG A 166 1.66 13.18 10.43
N GLY A 167 0.98 12.12 10.03
CA GLY A 167 0.38 11.99 8.71
C GLY A 167 -0.53 10.77 8.62
N LEU A 168 -1.71 10.94 8.04
CA LEU A 168 -2.68 9.87 7.82
C LEU A 168 -3.27 10.01 6.42
N ILE A 169 -3.06 8.98 5.60
CA ILE A 169 -3.77 8.79 4.34
C ILE A 169 -4.67 7.58 4.49
N VAL A 170 -5.91 7.69 4.04
CA VAL A 170 -6.85 6.57 3.95
C VAL A 170 -7.01 6.22 2.47
N LEU A 171 -6.80 4.95 2.13
CA LEU A 171 -7.03 4.42 0.79
C LEU A 171 -8.32 3.60 0.76
N HIS A 172 -9.16 3.90 -0.21
CA HIS A 172 -10.26 3.07 -0.68
C HIS A 172 -9.96 2.63 -2.13
N HIS A 173 -10.83 1.84 -2.76
CA HIS A 173 -10.62 1.44 -4.15
C HIS A 173 -10.48 2.67 -5.06
N ARG A 174 -9.24 2.90 -5.54
CA ARG A 174 -8.84 4.02 -6.42
C ARG A 174 -9.14 5.42 -5.89
N TYR A 175 -9.49 5.56 -4.61
CA TYR A 175 -9.75 6.83 -3.96
C TYR A 175 -8.84 6.98 -2.75
N MET A 176 -8.27 8.17 -2.57
CA MET A 176 -7.44 8.49 -1.43
C MET A 176 -7.95 9.73 -0.72
N GLU A 177 -7.86 9.71 0.61
CA GLU A 177 -8.18 10.84 1.47
C GLU A 177 -6.97 11.19 2.35
N ARG A 178 -6.50 12.43 2.28
CA ARG A 178 -5.49 12.96 3.21
C ARG A 178 -6.22 13.51 4.44
N VAL A 179 -6.07 12.84 5.59
CA VAL A 179 -6.77 13.18 6.84
C VAL A 179 -5.90 14.07 7.74
N LYS A 180 -4.58 13.85 7.75
CA LYS A 180 -3.62 14.55 8.59
C LYS A 180 -2.25 14.64 7.92
#